data_AF-A0A843D992-F1
#
_entry.id   AF-A0A843D992-F1
#
_cell.length_a   1.000
_cell.length_b   1.000
_cell.length_c   1.000
_cell.angle_alpha   90.00
_cell.angle_beta   90.00
_cell.angle_gamma   90.00
#
_symmetry.space_group_name_H-M   'P 1'
#
loop_
_entity.id
_entity.type
_entity.pdbx_description
1 polymer ?
#
loop_
_entity_poly.entity_id
_entity_poly.type
_entity_poly.pdbx_seq_one_letter_code
_entity_poly.pdbx_strand_id
1 'polypeptide(L)'
;MFQNSKWSPKLQKIGLYKLLNMIKYKSEWYGKTFIQIDRFYPSSQRCNICGYQKNDLTLKIRAWKCPICGTHHHRDLNAAKNILNEGLKIQNQINV
;
A
#
# COMPACT_ATOMS: atom_id res chain seq x y z
N MET A 1 -8.88 -17.24 1.85
CA MET A 1 -9.66 -17.05 3.08
C MET A 1 -8.93 -16.09 4.01
N PHE A 2 -9.62 -15.13 4.63
CA PHE A 2 -9.02 -14.30 5.68
C PHE A 2 -8.73 -15.17 6.91
N GLN A 3 -7.46 -15.31 7.28
CA GLN A 3 -7.04 -16.20 8.36
C GLN A 3 -7.35 -15.65 9.76
N ASN A 4 -7.60 -14.34 9.88
CA ASN A 4 -7.85 -13.69 11.17
C ASN A 4 -9.35 -13.59 11.49
N SER A 5 -9.79 -14.36 12.48
CA SER A 5 -11.20 -14.41 12.92
C SER A 5 -11.75 -13.08 13.44
N LYS A 6 -10.90 -12.22 14.03
CA LYS A 6 -11.32 -10.94 14.63
C LYS A 6 -11.62 -9.87 13.58
N TRP A 7 -10.87 -9.86 12.47
CA TRP A 7 -10.95 -8.82 11.45
C TRP A 7 -11.71 -9.25 10.18
N SER A 8 -11.78 -10.55 9.90
CA SER A 8 -12.45 -11.10 8.71
C SER A 8 -13.89 -10.59 8.54
N PRO A 9 -14.78 -10.63 9.55
CA PRO A 9 -16.16 -10.16 9.37
C PRO A 9 -16.24 -8.65 9.10
N LYS A 10 -15.35 -7.86 9.72
CA LYS A 10 -15.29 -6.41 9.55
C LYS A 10 -14.84 -6.04 8.14
N LEU A 11 -13.80 -6.70 7.64
CA LEU A 11 -13.26 -6.48 6.30
C LEU A 11 -14.25 -6.91 5.21
N GLN A 12 -14.99 -8.00 5.42
CA GLN A 12 -16.04 -8.43 4.50
C GLN A 12 -17.14 -7.38 4.35
N LYS A 13 -17.59 -6.78 5.45
CA LYS A 13 -18.61 -5.70 5.42
C LYS A 13 -18.15 -4.45 4.65
N ILE A 14 -16.86 -4.16 4.64
CA ILE A 14 -16.30 -2.99 3.93
C ILE A 14 -16.31 -3.19 2.41
N GLY A 15 -16.30 -4.44 1.92
CA GLY A 15 -16.42 -4.71 0.48
C GLY A 15 -15.22 -4.22 -0.35
N LEU A 16 -13.99 -4.36 0.16
CA LEU A 16 -12.77 -3.85 -0.48
C LEU A 16 -12.57 -4.34 -1.93
N TYR A 17 -12.95 -5.59 -2.24
CA TYR A 17 -12.90 -6.10 -3.60
C TYR A 17 -13.84 -5.33 -4.55
N LYS A 18 -15.06 -5.03 -4.09
CA LYS A 18 -16.03 -4.24 -4.85
C LYS A 18 -15.52 -2.83 -5.08
N LEU A 19 -14.89 -2.22 -4.07
CA LEU A 19 -14.25 -0.91 -4.19
C LEU A 19 -13.16 -0.91 -5.26
N LEU A 20 -12.25 -1.89 -5.24
CA LEU A 20 -11.18 -2.01 -6.25
C LEU A 20 -11.75 -2.16 -7.66
N ASN A 21 -12.76 -3.01 -7.85
CA ASN A 21 -13.40 -3.18 -9.14
C ASN A 21 -14.06 -1.88 -9.65
N MET A 22 -14.70 -1.12 -8.77
CA MET A 22 -15.30 0.17 -9.14
C MET A 22 -14.25 1.21 -9.52
N ILE A 23 -13.12 1.25 -8.81
CA ILE A 23 -12.00 2.14 -9.15
C ILE A 23 -11.40 1.76 -10.50
N LYS A 24 -11.17 0.46 -10.75
CA LYS A 24 -10.67 -0.03 -12.04
C LYS A 24 -11.63 0.35 -13.17
N TYR A 25 -12.90 -0.01 -13.03
CA TYR A 25 -13.95 0.30 -13.99
C TYR A 25 -14.03 1.80 -14.30
N LYS A 26 -14.05 2.65 -13.28
CA LYS A 26 -14.12 4.11 -13.48
C LYS A 26 -12.84 4.67 -14.09
N SER A 27 -11.67 4.14 -13.72
CA SER A 27 -10.40 4.56 -14.31
C SER A 27 -10.38 4.27 -15.82
N GLU A 28 -10.77 3.06 -16.22
CA GLU A 28 -10.89 2.66 -17.63
C GLU A 28 -11.91 3.55 -18.38
N TRP A 29 -13.07 3.83 -17.78
CA TRP A 29 -14.08 4.72 -18.38
C TRP A 29 -13.49 6.12 -18.65
N TYR A 30 -12.72 6.69 -17.74
CA TYR A 30 -12.10 8.01 -17.94
C TYR A 30 -10.77 7.98 -18.71
N GLY A 31 -10.38 6.85 -19.31
CA GLY A 31 -9.11 6.71 -20.02
C GLY A 31 -7.88 6.88 -19.12
N LYS A 32 -8.00 6.54 -17.84
CA LYS A 32 -6.91 6.57 -16.86
C LYS A 32 -6.27 5.20 -16.70
N THR A 33 -4.97 5.16 -16.52
CA THR A 33 -4.23 3.94 -16.21
C THR A 33 -4.51 3.50 -14.78
N PHE A 34 -4.98 2.26 -14.60
CA PHE A 34 -5.12 1.62 -13.30
C PHE A 34 -4.00 0.60 -13.10
N ILE A 35 -3.21 0.76 -12.04
CA ILE A 35 -2.12 -0.15 -11.68
C ILE A 35 -2.37 -0.66 -10.28
N GLN A 36 -2.46 -1.99 -10.16
CA GLN A 36 -2.60 -2.66 -8.88
C GLN A 36 -1.26 -3.27 -8.48
N ILE A 37 -0.75 -2.89 -7.31
CA ILE A 37 0.48 -3.45 -6.74
C ILE A 37 0.19 -4.76 -5.99
N ASP A 38 1.24 -5.51 -5.67
CA ASP A 38 1.12 -6.74 -4.89
C ASP A 38 0.46 -6.51 -3.51
N ARG A 39 -0.36 -7.47 -3.09
CA ARG A 39 -1.13 -7.41 -1.83
C ARG A 39 -0.23 -7.39 -0.60
N PHE A 40 0.90 -8.09 -0.65
CA PHE A 40 1.84 -8.26 0.46
C PHE A 40 3.03 -7.30 0.39
N TYR A 41 3.01 -6.34 -0.54
CA TYR A 41 4.01 -5.30 -0.62
C TYR A 41 4.12 -4.53 0.72
N PRO A 42 5.31 -4.41 1.32
CA PRO A 42 5.51 -3.85 2.67
C PRO A 42 5.44 -2.31 2.70
N SER A 43 4.40 -1.71 2.12
CA SER A 43 4.24 -0.26 1.94
C SER A 43 4.39 0.54 3.23
N SER A 44 3.80 0.07 4.34
CA SER A 44 3.85 0.78 5.62
C SER A 44 5.15 0.54 6.41
N GLN A 45 5.83 -0.58 6.14
CA GLN A 45 7.03 -1.04 6.84
C GLN A 45 8.31 -0.54 6.17
N ARG A 46 8.27 -0.21 4.88
CA ARG A 46 9.43 0.27 4.12
C ARG A 46 9.60 1.76 4.27
N CYS A 47 10.82 2.24 4.50
CA CYS A 47 11.15 3.65 4.44
C CYS A 47 11.08 4.13 2.98
N ASN A 48 10.25 5.15 2.71
CA ASN A 48 10.13 5.69 1.36
C ASN A 48 11.36 6.48 0.87
N ILE A 49 12.34 6.74 1.75
CA ILE A 49 13.57 7.48 1.43
C ILE A 49 14.72 6.53 1.13
N CYS A 50 15.04 5.61 2.04
CA CYS A 50 16.21 4.73 1.93
C CYS A 50 15.88 3.25 1.69
N GLY A 51 14.60 2.87 1.70
CA GLY A 51 14.19 1.49 1.45
C GLY A 51 14.33 0.53 2.64
N TYR A 52 14.82 0.97 3.80
CA TYR A 52 14.88 0.14 5.01
C TYR A 52 13.49 -0.42 5.36
N GLN A 53 13.40 -1.72 5.62
CA GLN A 53 12.16 -2.38 6.01
C GLN A 53 12.14 -2.67 7.51
N LYS A 54 11.16 -2.10 8.21
CA LYS A 54 10.89 -2.32 9.63
C LYS A 54 9.95 -3.53 9.81
N ASN A 55 10.52 -4.69 10.16
CA ASN A 55 9.76 -5.95 10.28
C ASN A 55 8.88 -6.05 11.54
N ASP A 56 9.19 -5.27 12.58
CA ASP A 56 8.52 -5.25 13.89
C ASP A 56 7.48 -4.12 14.01
N LEU A 57 6.96 -3.61 12.89
CA LEU A 57 5.93 -2.56 12.90
C LEU A 57 4.55 -3.15 13.22
N THR A 58 4.01 -2.84 14.40
CA THR A 58 2.66 -3.25 14.80
C THR A 58 1.59 -2.23 14.41
N LEU A 59 0.31 -2.66 14.37
CA LEU A 59 -0.82 -1.78 14.04
C LEU A 59 -0.99 -0.59 15.00
N LYS A 60 -0.47 -0.67 16.22
CA LYS A 60 -0.52 0.42 17.21
C LYS A 60 0.47 1.55 16.89
N ILE A 61 1.55 1.26 16.18
CA ILE A 61 2.57 2.24 15.82
C ILE A 61 2.07 3.05 14.63
N ARG A 62 1.83 4.35 14.86
CA ARG A 62 1.32 5.30 13.85
C ARG A 62 2.41 6.20 13.27
N ALA A 63 3.50 6.39 14.02
CA ALA A 63 4.69 7.08 13.55
C ALA A 63 5.95 6.34 14.01
N TRP A 64 7.01 6.40 13.21
CA TRP A 64 8.30 5.79 13.52
C TRP A 64 9.44 6.56 12.85
N LYS A 65 10.63 6.51 13.46
CA LYS A 65 11.86 7.08 12.90
C LYS A 65 12.64 5.99 12.21
N CYS A 66 13.09 6.23 10.98
CA CYS A 66 13.95 5.30 10.27
C CYS A 66 15.32 5.21 10.95
N PRO A 67 15.80 4.00 11.31
CA PRO A 67 17.10 3.86 11.98
C PRO A 67 18.28 4.10 11.02
N ILE A 68 18.06 4.01 9.70
CA ILE A 68 19.11 4.18 8.70
C ILE A 68 19.27 5.65 8.28
N CYS A 69 18.19 6.30 7.85
CA CYS A 69 18.24 7.67 7.33
C CYS A 69 17.71 8.75 8.29
N GLY A 70 17.23 8.36 9.47
CA GLY A 70 16.71 9.29 10.49
C GLY A 70 15.38 9.96 10.16
N THR A 71 14.78 9.70 9.00
CA THR A 71 13.50 10.30 8.59
C THR A 71 12.37 9.88 9.53
N HIS A 72 11.53 10.83 9.93
CA HIS A 72 10.31 10.55 10.69
C HIS A 72 9.15 10.26 9.74
N HIS A 73 8.52 9.11 9.91
CA HIS A 73 7.41 8.66 9.09
C HIS A 73 6.11 8.67 9.87
N HIS A 74 5.08 9.32 9.33
CA HIS A 74 3.70 8.94 9.61
C HIS A 74 3.35 7.73 8.75
N ARG A 75 2.87 6.64 9.37
CA ARG A 75 2.74 5.32 8.74
C ARG A 75 1.94 5.36 7.43
N ASP A 76 0.79 6.01 7.45
CA ASP A 76 -0.12 5.98 6.31
C ASP A 76 0.38 6.88 5.16
N LEU A 77 1.05 8.01 5.48
CA LEU A 77 1.65 8.88 4.48
C LEU A 77 2.86 8.21 3.82
N ASN A 78 3.67 7.51 4.62
CA ASN A 78 4.78 6.71 4.12
C ASN A 78 4.29 5.56 3.23
N ALA A 79 3.22 4.87 3.64
CA ALA A 79 2.60 3.82 2.84
C ALA A 79 2.10 4.35 1.50
N ALA A 80 1.41 5.49 1.47
CA ALA A 80 0.94 6.12 0.23
C ALA A 80 2.11 6.46 -0.72
N LYS A 81 3.20 7.03 -0.20
CA LYS A 81 4.41 7.31 -1.01
C LYS A 81 5.04 6.04 -1.58
N ASN A 82 5.13 4.97 -0.79
CA ASN A 82 5.66 3.70 -1.27
C ASN A 82 4.75 3.04 -2.32
N ILE A 83 3.42 3.09 -2.14
CA ILE A 83 2.46 2.59 -3.13
C ILE A 83 2.60 3.34 -4.46
N LEU A 84 2.72 4.67 -4.41
CA LEU A 84 2.96 5.49 -5.60
C LEU A 84 4.26 5.09 -6.30
N ASN A 85 5.37 5.02 -5.56
CA ASN A 85 6.67 4.66 -6.11
C ASN A 85 6.65 3.27 -6.75
N GLU A 86 5.98 2.30 -6.13
CA GLU A 86 5.86 0.95 -6.67
C GLU A 86 4.97 0.93 -7.93
N GLY A 87 3.85 1.66 -7.92
CA GLY A 87 2.98 1.81 -9.08
C GLY A 87 3.70 2.42 -10.28
N LEU A 88 4.52 3.46 -10.06
CA LEU A 88 5.33 4.08 -11.12
C LEU A 88 6.41 3.12 -11.67
N LYS A 89 7.03 2.29 -10.83
CA LYS A 89 7.97 1.27 -11.31
C LYS A 89 7.28 0.26 -12.23
N ILE A 90 6.11 -0.25 -11.82
CA ILE A 90 5.33 -1.17 -12.64
C ILE A 90 4.89 -0.50 -13.94
N GLN A 91 4.45 0.76 -13.88
CA GLN A 91 4.07 1.53 -15.07
C GLN A 91 5.22 1.61 -16.07
N ASN A 92 6.42 1.94 -15.60
CA ASN A 92 7.59 2.07 -16.45
C ASN A 92 8.00 0.73 -17.07
N GLN A 93 7.75 -0.40 -16.41
CA GLN A 93 8.02 -1.73 -16.96
C GLN A 93 7.02 -2.14 -18.06
N ILE A 94 5.81 -1.60 -18.05
CA ILE A 94 4.78 -1.90 -19.06
C ILE A 94 5.00 -1.08 -20.35
N ASN A 95 5.64 0.09 -20.23
CA ASN A 95 5.89 1.02 -21.34
C ASN A 95 7.27 0.83 -22.01
N VAL A 96 8.03 -0.21 -21.62
CA VAL A 96 9.29 -0.66 -22.27
C VAL A 96 8.98 -1.91 -23.07
#